data_AF-A0A8T2W5V7-F1
#
_entry.id   AF-A0A8T2W5V7-F1
#
_cell.length_a   1.000
_cell.length_b   1.000
_cell.length_c   1.000
_cell.angle_alpha   90.00
_cell.angle_beta   90.00
_cell.angle_gamma   90.00
#
_symmetry.space_group_name_H-M   'P 1'
#
loop_
_entity.id
_entity.type
_entity.pdbx_description
1 polymer ?
#
loop_
_entity_poly.entity_id
_entity_poly.type
_entity_poly.pdbx_seq_one_letter_code
_entity_poly.pdbx_strand_id
1 'polypeptide(L)'
;MLLQDMHADFLSPEKGNSPSMGTQTFPGANAAMNLDNGAEIFLVGTAHVSEQSAQEVRDMITLIKPDVVMIELCPSRAERLRKGQSSDADFLKDALGQLFRPGAHFGQQLVKLSLQGMYRMLHNLGMDVGGEFKAAMLAAEKQGAKLVYGDRDGNETLLRLSKAVRIEDIFKMVAGGGPQPPQGMVDFFENNINNNSTGNSTNSSTVKSRLEAQVEAMKTRAMARQMSTWMREMNPALATALIDERDEFMVQKLRGLQGRVVGVVGLAHLDGIERRWEALQQGAGSVIAAPKFIS
;
A
#
# COMPACT_ATOMS: atom_id res chain seq x y z
N MET A 1 -64.15 47.98 5.50
CA MET A 1 -63.77 46.57 5.33
C MET A 1 -62.29 46.55 4.97
N LEU A 2 -61.43 46.49 6.00
CA LEU A 2 -60.69 45.28 6.46
C LEU A 2 -59.46 45.03 5.57
N LEU A 3 -58.28 45.51 5.98
CA LEU A 3 -57.13 44.78 6.60
C LEU A 3 -56.06 44.44 5.52
N GLN A 4 -54.89 45.10 5.51
CA GLN A 4 -53.65 44.82 6.26
C GLN A 4 -52.82 43.65 5.71
N ASP A 5 -51.55 43.95 5.43
CA ASP A 5 -50.31 43.17 5.48
C ASP A 5 -50.35 41.66 5.22
N MET A 6 -49.43 41.17 4.36
CA MET A 6 -48.53 40.05 4.69
C MET A 6 -47.46 39.84 3.61
N HIS A 7 -46.27 40.35 3.94
CA HIS A 7 -44.96 39.70 3.91
C HIS A 7 -44.52 38.89 2.68
N ALA A 8 -43.46 39.42 2.06
CA ALA A 8 -42.40 38.66 1.45
C ALA A 8 -41.76 37.73 2.49
N ASP A 9 -41.89 36.42 2.28
CA ASP A 9 -41.03 35.38 2.84
C ASP A 9 -41.17 34.13 1.97
N PHE A 10 -40.28 33.95 1.00
CA PHE A 10 -40.00 32.63 0.44
C PHE A 10 -38.52 32.52 0.05
N LEU A 11 -37.76 32.07 1.05
CA LEU A 11 -36.53 31.29 0.95
C LEU A 11 -35.37 31.90 0.15
N SER A 12 -34.59 32.72 0.87
CA SER A 12 -33.14 32.75 0.70
C SER A 12 -32.59 31.32 0.64
N PRO A 13 -31.64 31.00 -0.26
CA PRO A 13 -30.94 29.73 -0.17
C PRO A 13 -30.23 29.70 1.18
N GLU A 14 -30.62 28.77 2.05
CA GLU A 14 -29.83 28.48 3.24
C GLU A 14 -28.41 28.23 2.77
N LYS A 15 -27.48 29.04 3.29
CA LYS A 15 -26.04 28.76 3.20
C LYS A 15 -25.84 27.45 3.96
N GLY A 16 -26.00 26.34 3.25
CA GLY A 16 -25.66 25.01 3.74
C GLY A 16 -24.24 25.08 4.28
N ASN A 17 -24.13 24.88 5.58
CA ASN A 17 -22.88 24.86 6.30
C ASN A 17 -22.02 23.77 5.64
N SER A 18 -21.00 24.16 4.88
CA SER A 18 -20.01 23.22 4.36
C SER A 18 -19.49 22.42 5.56
N PRO A 19 -19.51 21.07 5.53
CA PRO A 19 -19.11 20.29 6.68
C PRO A 19 -17.64 20.60 6.98
N SER A 20 -17.41 21.41 8.01
CA SER A 20 -16.08 21.75 8.47
C SER A 20 -15.52 20.51 9.13
N MET A 21 -14.46 19.91 8.56
CA MET A 21 -13.63 18.99 9.32
C MET A 21 -13.26 19.66 10.64
N GLY A 22 -13.51 18.99 11.77
CA GLY A 22 -12.83 19.35 13.00
C GLY A 22 -11.34 19.39 12.68
N THR A 23 -10.65 20.46 13.05
CA THR A 23 -9.26 20.77 12.71
C THR A 23 -8.24 19.82 13.34
N GLN A 24 -8.59 18.55 13.53
CA GLN A 24 -7.77 17.56 14.20
C GLN A 24 -6.85 16.91 13.17
N THR A 25 -5.60 17.37 13.14
CA THR A 25 -4.52 16.73 12.39
C THR A 25 -3.97 15.56 13.19
N PHE A 26 -3.62 14.48 12.49
CA PHE A 26 -2.99 13.32 13.10
C PHE A 26 -1.63 13.10 12.45
N PRO A 27 -0.52 13.36 13.16
CA PRO A 27 0.82 13.10 12.62
C PRO A 27 0.91 11.64 12.15
N GLY A 28 1.17 11.44 10.85
CA GLY A 28 1.27 10.10 10.24
C GLY A 28 -0.01 9.59 9.56
N ALA A 29 -1.12 10.33 9.60
CA ALA A 29 -2.24 10.13 8.67
C ALA A 29 -2.57 11.39 7.92
N ASN A 30 -2.85 11.23 6.63
CA ASN A 30 -3.43 12.30 5.86
C ASN A 30 -4.94 12.21 5.97
N ALA A 31 -5.63 13.35 6.11
CA ALA A 31 -7.09 13.38 6.24
C ALA A 31 -7.77 14.12 5.08
N ALA A 32 -8.92 13.62 4.63
CA ALA A 32 -9.77 14.24 3.62
C ALA A 32 -11.26 13.99 3.91
N MET A 33 -12.13 14.93 3.50
CA MET A 33 -13.59 14.75 3.56
C MET A 33 -14.09 14.14 2.25
N ASN A 34 -15.01 13.19 2.34
CA ASN A 34 -15.75 12.70 1.19
C ASN A 34 -16.93 13.65 0.89
N LEU A 35 -16.85 14.39 -0.22
CA LEU A 35 -17.87 15.40 -0.56
C LEU A 35 -19.22 14.77 -0.93
N ASP A 36 -19.25 13.51 -1.36
CA ASP A 36 -20.48 12.84 -1.77
C ASP A 36 -21.38 12.45 -0.59
N ASN A 37 -20.79 12.18 0.58
CA ASN A 37 -21.53 11.61 1.73
C ASN A 37 -21.10 12.14 3.11
N GLY A 38 -20.15 13.07 3.18
CA GLY A 38 -19.66 13.67 4.42
C GLY A 38 -18.78 12.76 5.30
N ALA A 39 -18.29 11.62 4.77
CA ALA A 39 -17.39 10.75 5.52
C ALA A 39 -16.00 11.39 5.73
N GLU A 40 -15.42 11.22 6.92
CA GLU A 40 -14.06 11.63 7.21
C GLU A 40 -13.10 10.48 6.90
N ILE A 41 -12.19 10.66 5.95
CA ILE A 41 -11.24 9.65 5.50
C ILE A 41 -9.83 9.97 6.03
N PHE A 42 -9.27 9.06 6.82
CA PHE A 42 -7.91 9.12 7.34
C PHE A 42 -7.07 8.02 6.67
N LEU A 43 -6.06 8.40 5.89
CA LEU A 43 -5.18 7.47 5.20
C LEU A 43 -3.85 7.32 5.97
N VAL A 44 -3.60 6.11 6.46
CA VAL A 44 -2.39 5.73 7.20
C VAL A 44 -1.50 4.90 6.28
N GLY A 45 -0.29 5.42 6.02
CA GLY A 45 0.72 4.74 5.23
C GLY A 45 1.57 3.81 6.08
N THR A 46 1.79 2.58 5.62
CA THR A 46 2.61 1.58 6.32
C THR A 46 3.74 1.06 5.44
N ALA A 47 4.85 0.72 6.09
CA ALA A 47 6.02 0.12 5.44
C ALA A 47 6.35 -1.22 6.11
N HIS A 48 6.04 -2.30 5.38
CA HIS A 48 5.64 -3.63 5.86
C HIS A 48 6.69 -4.54 6.50
N VAL A 49 7.47 -4.07 7.48
CA VAL A 49 8.45 -4.96 8.13
C VAL A 49 8.80 -4.59 9.58
N SER A 50 7.98 -3.82 10.32
CA SER A 50 8.35 -3.56 11.73
C SER A 50 7.21 -3.49 12.73
N GLU A 51 7.57 -3.88 13.95
CA GLU A 51 6.72 -3.72 15.13
C GLU A 51 6.39 -2.24 15.38
N GLN A 52 7.27 -1.32 15.00
CA GLN A 52 7.02 0.11 15.12
C GLN A 52 5.87 0.55 14.23
N SER A 53 5.88 0.22 12.93
CA SER A 53 4.76 0.55 12.04
C SER A 53 3.46 -0.11 12.50
N ALA A 54 3.53 -1.31 13.08
CA ALA A 54 2.37 -1.97 13.64
C ALA A 54 1.83 -1.24 14.88
N GLN A 55 2.72 -0.68 15.71
CA GLN A 55 2.34 0.14 16.86
C GLN A 55 1.73 1.47 16.43
N GLU A 56 2.33 2.16 15.46
CA GLU A 56 1.81 3.40 14.89
C GLU A 56 0.37 3.22 14.37
N VAL A 57 0.11 2.12 13.65
CA VAL A 57 -1.25 1.78 13.19
C VAL A 57 -2.22 1.58 14.36
N ARG A 58 -1.81 0.88 15.43
CA ARG A 58 -2.65 0.68 16.63
C ARG A 58 -2.98 2.01 17.31
N ASP A 59 -1.98 2.86 17.46
CA ASP A 59 -2.12 4.16 18.12
C ASP A 59 -3.04 5.06 17.32
N MET A 60 -2.88 5.09 16.00
CA MET A 60 -3.72 5.88 15.10
C MET A 60 -5.18 5.41 15.12
N ILE A 61 -5.43 4.10 15.03
CA ILE A 61 -6.79 3.57 15.12
C ILE A 61 -7.40 3.85 16.49
N THR A 62 -6.62 3.74 17.58
CA THR A 62 -7.07 4.04 18.96
C THR A 62 -7.40 5.52 19.17
N LEU A 63 -6.61 6.39 18.56
CA LEU A 63 -6.76 7.83 18.69
C LEU A 63 -7.92 8.36 17.82
N ILE A 64 -8.02 7.88 16.58
CA ILE A 64 -9.06 8.30 15.63
C ILE A 64 -10.42 7.71 16.01
N LYS A 65 -10.49 6.53 16.62
CA LYS A 65 -11.77 5.85 16.95
C LYS A 65 -12.72 5.78 15.74
N PRO A 66 -12.31 5.10 14.66
CA PRO A 66 -13.10 5.05 13.44
C PRO A 66 -14.33 4.15 13.56
N ASP A 67 -15.36 4.43 12.77
CA ASP A 67 -16.48 3.53 12.51
C ASP A 67 -16.07 2.38 11.59
N VAL A 68 -15.11 2.66 10.68
CA VAL A 68 -14.64 1.70 9.67
C VAL A 68 -13.12 1.72 9.58
N VAL A 69 -12.51 0.53 9.57
CA VAL A 69 -11.10 0.34 9.22
C VAL A 69 -11.03 -0.42 7.90
N MET A 70 -10.50 0.23 6.86
CA MET A 70 -10.17 -0.40 5.59
C MET A 70 -8.70 -0.80 5.59
N ILE A 71 -8.36 -2.00 5.12
CA ILE A 71 -6.96 -2.43 4.94
C ILE A 71 -6.69 -2.80 3.48
N GLU A 72 -5.47 -2.57 3.00
CA GLU A 72 -4.98 -3.02 1.68
C GLU A 72 -4.72 -4.54 1.66
N LEU A 73 -5.75 -5.31 1.97
CA LEU A 73 -5.76 -6.77 1.81
C LEU A 73 -7.09 -7.19 1.20
N CYS A 74 -7.04 -8.24 0.39
CA CYS A 74 -8.22 -8.99 -0.01
C CYS A 74 -8.52 -10.11 1.02
N PRO A 75 -9.75 -10.66 1.02
CA PRO A 75 -10.17 -11.65 2.03
C PRO A 75 -9.23 -12.86 2.13
N SER A 76 -8.78 -13.41 0.99
CA SER A 76 -7.90 -14.57 0.94
C SER A 76 -6.53 -14.30 1.58
N ARG A 77 -5.94 -13.12 1.31
CA ARG A 77 -4.68 -12.69 1.95
C ARG A 77 -4.86 -12.43 3.45
N ALA A 78 -5.98 -11.83 3.86
CA ALA A 78 -6.27 -11.60 5.27
C ALA A 78 -6.46 -12.91 6.05
N GLU A 79 -7.12 -13.91 5.46
CA GLU A 79 -7.27 -15.24 6.06
C GLU A 79 -5.92 -15.93 6.24
N ARG A 80 -5.07 -15.88 5.21
CA ARG A 80 -3.70 -16.40 5.31
C ARG A 80 -2.89 -15.71 6.41
N LEU A 81 -2.98 -14.38 6.50
CA LEU A 81 -2.31 -13.60 7.54
C LEU A 81 -2.79 -14.00 8.95
N ARG A 82 -4.10 -14.26 9.12
CA ARG A 82 -4.66 -14.77 10.38
C ARG A 82 -4.12 -16.15 10.74
N LYS A 83 -3.99 -17.04 9.76
CA LYS A 83 -3.48 -18.41 9.96
C LYS A 83 -1.95 -18.48 10.13
N GLY A 84 -1.24 -17.35 10.01
CA GLY A 84 0.23 -17.31 10.04
C GLY A 84 0.86 -18.09 8.87
N GLN A 85 0.12 -18.24 7.77
CA GLN A 85 0.54 -19.01 6.60
C GLN A 85 1.16 -18.07 5.55
N SER A 86 2.48 -18.04 5.48
CA SER A 86 3.20 -17.55 4.31
C SER A 86 3.12 -18.64 3.22
N SER A 87 2.20 -18.47 2.25
CA SER A 87 2.01 -19.36 1.08
C SER A 87 3.23 -19.43 0.16
N ASP A 88 4.15 -18.53 0.45
CA ASP A 88 5.36 -18.21 -0.23
C ASP A 88 6.30 -19.42 -0.33
N ALA A 89 6.40 -20.20 0.75
CA ALA A 89 7.19 -21.43 0.79
C ALA A 89 6.60 -22.55 -0.09
N ASP A 90 5.27 -22.64 -0.18
CA ASP A 90 4.58 -23.70 -0.93
C ASP A 90 4.54 -23.38 -2.43
N PHE A 91 4.31 -22.11 -2.81
CA PHE A 91 4.46 -21.66 -4.20
C PHE A 91 5.90 -21.78 -4.70
N LEU A 92 6.89 -21.43 -3.86
CA LEU A 92 8.31 -21.65 -4.17
C LEU A 92 8.62 -23.12 -4.41
N LYS A 93 8.13 -24.02 -3.56
CA LYS A 93 8.32 -25.46 -3.74
C LYS A 93 7.73 -25.96 -5.06
N ASP A 94 6.55 -25.46 -5.43
CA ASP A 94 5.85 -25.88 -6.64
C ASP A 94 6.50 -25.33 -7.92
N ALA A 95 6.87 -24.04 -7.93
CA ALA A 95 7.57 -23.39 -9.03
C ALA A 95 9.01 -23.93 -9.20
N LEU A 96 9.71 -24.17 -8.09
CA LEU A 96 11.03 -24.82 -8.12
C LEU A 96 10.91 -26.28 -8.55
N GLY A 97 9.89 -27.01 -8.09
CA GLY A 97 9.65 -28.42 -8.45
C GLY A 97 9.46 -28.62 -9.95
N GLN A 98 8.80 -27.69 -10.63
CA GLN A 98 8.66 -27.69 -12.10
C GLN A 98 9.98 -27.37 -12.83
N LEU A 99 10.88 -26.60 -12.19
CA LEU A 99 12.20 -26.23 -12.70
C LEU A 99 13.26 -27.32 -12.45
N PHE A 100 13.07 -28.19 -11.46
CA PHE A 100 13.96 -29.28 -11.08
C PHE A 100 13.68 -30.60 -11.82
N ARG A 101 13.49 -30.55 -13.14
CA ARG A 101 13.59 -31.78 -13.94
C ARG A 101 15.06 -32.23 -13.97
N PRO A 102 15.36 -33.55 -13.80
CA PRO A 102 16.73 -34.05 -13.90
C PRO A 102 17.34 -33.67 -15.26
N GLY A 103 18.44 -32.89 -15.26
CA GLY A 103 19.13 -32.40 -16.47
C GLY A 103 19.28 -30.88 -16.64
N ALA A 104 19.07 -30.07 -15.60
CA ALA A 104 19.05 -28.60 -15.70
C ALA A 104 20.37 -27.95 -16.18
N HIS A 105 20.37 -27.33 -17.37
CA HIS A 105 21.49 -26.59 -17.96
C HIS A 105 21.72 -25.21 -17.30
N PHE A 106 22.89 -24.58 -17.53
CA PHE A 106 23.30 -23.27 -16.96
C PHE A 106 22.21 -22.17 -17.03
N GLY A 107 21.46 -22.10 -18.13
CA GLY A 107 20.34 -21.15 -18.28
C GLY A 107 19.22 -21.35 -17.25
N GLN A 108 18.95 -22.59 -16.82
CA GLN A 108 17.94 -22.88 -15.80
C GLN A 108 18.42 -22.44 -14.40
N GLN A 109 19.74 -22.48 -14.14
CA GLN A 109 20.31 -21.95 -12.90
C GLN A 109 20.23 -20.43 -12.84
N LEU A 110 20.47 -19.74 -13.96
CA LEU A 110 20.30 -18.29 -14.06
C LEU A 110 18.83 -17.88 -13.83
N VAL A 111 17.88 -18.53 -14.50
CA VAL A 111 16.45 -18.26 -14.28
C VAL A 111 16.05 -18.50 -12.82
N LYS A 112 16.55 -19.57 -12.20
CA LYS A 112 16.32 -19.84 -10.77
C LYS A 112 16.87 -18.72 -9.88
N LEU A 113 18.09 -18.25 -10.12
CA LEU A 113 18.70 -17.16 -9.35
C LEU A 113 17.94 -15.84 -9.55
N SER A 114 17.51 -15.53 -10.79
CA SER A 114 16.70 -14.36 -11.10
C SER A 114 15.32 -14.44 -10.44
N LEU A 115 14.66 -15.60 -10.48
CA LEU A 115 13.39 -15.84 -9.79
C LEU A 115 13.54 -15.73 -8.28
N GLN A 116 14.58 -16.33 -7.69
CA GLN A 116 14.84 -16.23 -6.25
C GLN A 116 15.21 -14.81 -5.83
N GLY A 117 15.97 -14.08 -6.64
CA GLY A 117 16.31 -12.68 -6.42
C GLY A 117 15.08 -11.79 -6.49
N MET A 118 14.29 -11.92 -7.55
CA MET A 118 13.00 -11.25 -7.70
C MET A 118 12.04 -11.64 -6.59
N TYR A 119 12.02 -12.90 -6.16
CA TYR A 119 11.17 -13.37 -5.07
C TYR A 119 11.56 -12.76 -3.73
N ARG A 120 12.85 -12.76 -3.40
CA ARG A 120 13.37 -12.07 -2.21
C ARG A 120 13.11 -10.57 -2.30
N MET A 121 13.24 -9.98 -3.48
CA MET A 121 12.90 -8.60 -3.73
C MET A 121 11.40 -8.36 -3.51
N LEU A 122 10.50 -9.17 -4.06
CA LEU A 122 9.04 -9.06 -3.87
C LEU A 122 8.63 -9.30 -2.41
N HIS A 123 9.25 -10.26 -1.72
CA HIS A 123 9.07 -10.52 -0.29
C HIS A 123 9.54 -9.31 0.55
N ASN A 124 10.71 -8.76 0.23
CA ASN A 124 11.25 -7.56 0.89
C ASN A 124 10.55 -6.25 0.46
N LEU A 125 9.88 -6.23 -0.69
CA LEU A 125 9.02 -5.17 -1.21
C LEU A 125 7.55 -5.36 -0.80
N GLY A 126 7.24 -6.31 0.10
CA GLY A 126 5.96 -6.39 0.78
C GLY A 126 4.94 -7.40 0.23
N MET A 127 5.36 -8.49 -0.41
CA MET A 127 4.43 -9.60 -0.73
C MET A 127 4.18 -10.57 0.43
N ASP A 128 5.06 -10.65 1.44
CA ASP A 128 4.71 -11.26 2.73
C ASP A 128 4.18 -10.16 3.65
N VAL A 129 2.87 -10.22 3.88
CA VAL A 129 2.10 -9.12 4.45
C VAL A 129 2.28 -9.11 5.97
N GLY A 130 2.66 -7.95 6.53
CA GLY A 130 3.27 -7.82 7.85
C GLY A 130 2.33 -7.74 9.06
N GLY A 131 2.95 -7.42 10.21
CA GLY A 131 2.28 -7.21 11.49
C GLY A 131 1.38 -5.98 11.51
N GLU A 132 1.57 -5.02 10.60
CA GLU A 132 0.85 -3.76 10.51
C GLU A 132 -0.64 -3.96 10.18
N PHE A 133 -0.95 -4.71 9.12
CA PHE A 133 -2.34 -5.01 8.78
C PHE A 133 -2.99 -5.94 9.80
N LYS A 134 -2.22 -6.89 10.36
CA LYS A 134 -2.72 -7.72 11.47
C LYS A 134 -3.08 -6.84 12.67
N ALA A 135 -2.25 -5.85 12.99
CA ALA A 135 -2.49 -4.89 14.04
C ALA A 135 -3.71 -4.02 13.74
N ALA A 136 -3.90 -3.58 12.49
CA ALA A 136 -5.10 -2.86 12.06
C ALA A 136 -6.38 -3.69 12.27
N MET A 137 -6.35 -4.96 11.86
CA MET A 137 -7.47 -5.89 12.03
C MET A 137 -7.84 -6.07 13.49
N LEU A 138 -6.84 -6.33 14.35
CA LEU A 138 -7.05 -6.52 15.79
C LEU A 138 -7.52 -5.22 16.48
N ALA A 139 -6.98 -4.07 16.08
CA ALA A 139 -7.37 -2.77 16.62
C ALA A 139 -8.82 -2.40 16.23
N ALA A 140 -9.22 -2.72 15.00
CA ALA A 140 -10.60 -2.56 14.52
C ALA A 140 -11.57 -3.42 15.34
N GLU A 141 -11.26 -4.72 15.49
CA GLU A 141 -12.06 -5.67 16.28
C GLU A 141 -12.18 -5.19 17.74
N LYS A 142 -11.09 -4.76 18.36
CA LYS A 142 -11.06 -4.25 19.75
C LYS A 142 -11.96 -3.03 19.96
N GLN A 143 -12.09 -2.16 18.97
CA GLN A 143 -12.90 -0.94 19.05
C GLN A 143 -14.33 -1.10 18.52
N GLY A 144 -14.69 -2.29 18.01
CA GLY A 144 -15.97 -2.51 17.38
C GLY A 144 -16.12 -1.79 16.02
N ALA A 145 -15.00 -1.37 15.42
CA ALA A 145 -15.00 -0.77 14.09
C ALA A 145 -15.23 -1.84 13.01
N LYS A 146 -15.99 -1.51 11.98
CA LYS A 146 -16.21 -2.40 10.84
C LYS A 146 -14.92 -2.59 10.04
N LEU A 147 -14.46 -3.83 9.90
CA LEU A 147 -13.32 -4.15 9.05
C LEU A 147 -13.75 -4.29 7.57
N VAL A 148 -13.02 -3.62 6.67
CA VAL A 148 -13.23 -3.68 5.20
C VAL A 148 -11.95 -4.05 4.48
N TYR A 149 -12.05 -4.99 3.55
CA TYR A 149 -10.97 -5.41 2.66
C TYR A 149 -10.95 -4.50 1.42
N GLY A 150 -9.91 -3.66 1.34
CA GLY A 150 -9.77 -2.58 0.37
C GLY A 150 -9.05 -2.97 -0.91
N ASP A 151 -8.45 -4.16 -0.98
CA ASP A 151 -7.65 -4.59 -2.15
C ASP A 151 -8.35 -5.70 -2.95
N ARG A 152 -7.92 -5.86 -4.20
CA ARG A 152 -8.43 -6.87 -5.13
C ARG A 152 -7.84 -8.25 -4.89
N ASP A 153 -8.42 -9.27 -5.53
CA ASP A 153 -7.93 -10.64 -5.39
C ASP A 153 -6.48 -10.77 -5.85
N GLY A 154 -5.67 -11.47 -5.05
CA GLY A 154 -4.26 -11.68 -5.33
C GLY A 154 -4.02 -12.47 -6.62
N ASN A 155 -4.90 -13.42 -6.96
CA ASN A 155 -4.78 -14.23 -8.17
C ASN A 155 -5.05 -13.40 -9.43
N GLU A 156 -5.99 -12.44 -9.36
CA GLU A 156 -6.21 -11.52 -10.47
C GLU A 156 -4.97 -10.64 -10.70
N THR A 157 -4.35 -10.17 -9.62
CA THR A 157 -3.10 -9.40 -9.68
C THR A 157 -1.98 -10.22 -10.31
N LEU A 158 -1.81 -11.48 -9.90
CA LEU A 158 -0.81 -12.39 -10.46
C LEU A 158 -1.07 -12.71 -11.95
N LEU A 159 -2.32 -12.89 -12.34
CA LEU A 159 -2.69 -13.13 -13.74
C LEU A 159 -2.40 -11.90 -14.62
N ARG A 160 -2.61 -10.70 -14.10
CA ARG A 160 -2.26 -9.46 -14.82
C ARG A 160 -0.76 -9.28 -14.89
N LEU A 161 -0.05 -9.58 -13.81
CA LEU A 161 1.41 -9.60 -13.77
C LEU A 161 1.99 -10.55 -14.81
N SER A 162 1.49 -11.78 -14.92
CA SER A 162 1.97 -12.76 -15.91
C SER A 162 1.74 -12.33 -17.35
N LYS A 163 0.76 -11.45 -17.60
CA LYS A 163 0.51 -10.87 -18.93
C LYS A 163 1.38 -9.63 -19.20
N ALA A 164 1.76 -8.91 -18.14
CA ALA A 164 2.55 -7.69 -18.21
C ALA A 164 4.06 -7.96 -18.40
N VAL A 165 4.57 -9.06 -17.84
CA VAL A 165 5.99 -9.41 -17.91
C VAL A 165 6.27 -10.23 -19.18
N ARG A 166 7.09 -9.70 -20.10
CA ARG A 166 7.57 -10.44 -21.26
C ARG A 166 8.93 -11.09 -20.99
N ILE A 167 9.22 -12.18 -21.70
CA ILE A 167 10.53 -12.85 -21.65
C ILE A 167 11.67 -11.89 -22.05
N GLU A 168 11.39 -10.96 -22.98
CA GLU A 168 12.32 -9.90 -23.39
C GLU A 168 12.69 -8.96 -22.24
N ASP A 169 11.74 -8.62 -21.37
CA ASP A 169 11.97 -7.74 -20.22
C ASP A 169 12.86 -8.44 -19.18
N ILE A 170 12.61 -9.73 -18.96
CA ILE A 170 13.44 -10.58 -18.10
C ILE A 170 14.87 -10.66 -18.66
N PHE A 171 15.02 -10.86 -19.98
CA PHE A 171 16.33 -10.95 -20.61
C PHE A 171 17.11 -9.64 -20.51
N LYS A 172 16.48 -8.50 -20.80
CA LYS A 172 17.09 -7.17 -20.63
C LYS A 172 17.60 -7.00 -19.20
N MET A 173 16.75 -7.29 -18.21
CA MET A 173 17.10 -7.16 -16.80
C MET A 173 18.31 -8.03 -16.42
N VAL A 174 18.33 -9.30 -16.84
CA VAL A 174 19.45 -10.23 -16.54
C VAL A 174 20.73 -9.85 -17.28
N ALA A 175 20.62 -9.28 -18.48
CA ALA A 175 21.77 -8.79 -19.25
C ALA A 175 22.32 -7.45 -18.74
N GLY A 176 21.80 -6.91 -17.63
CA GLY A 176 22.18 -5.60 -17.10
C GLY A 176 21.66 -4.43 -17.93
N GLY A 177 20.71 -4.69 -18.84
CA GLY A 177 20.02 -3.69 -19.62
C GLY A 177 18.74 -3.21 -18.91
N GLY A 178 18.51 -1.90 -18.92
CA GLY A 178 17.33 -1.29 -18.31
C GLY A 178 17.68 -0.06 -17.48
N PRO A 179 16.67 0.62 -16.92
CA PRO A 179 16.90 1.74 -16.01
C PRO A 179 17.60 1.23 -14.75
N GLN A 180 18.60 1.98 -14.29
CA GLN A 180 19.33 1.66 -13.08
C GLN A 180 18.41 1.80 -11.86
N PRO A 181 18.43 0.85 -10.91
CA PRO A 181 17.64 0.95 -9.69
C PRO A 181 18.06 2.19 -8.88
N PRO A 182 17.16 2.73 -8.03
CA PRO A 182 17.49 3.86 -7.17
C PRO A 182 18.74 3.58 -6.32
N GLN A 183 19.61 4.58 -6.15
CA GLN A 183 20.87 4.40 -5.43
C GLN A 183 20.68 3.81 -4.03
N GLY A 184 19.64 4.23 -3.28
CA GLY A 184 19.34 3.65 -1.96
C GLY A 184 19.04 2.14 -1.98
N MET A 185 18.55 1.61 -3.11
CA MET A 185 18.37 0.18 -3.31
C MET A 185 19.69 -0.51 -3.67
N VAL A 186 20.51 0.12 -4.52
CA VAL A 186 21.87 -0.35 -4.82
C VAL A 186 22.68 -0.46 -3.54
N ASP A 187 22.72 0.61 -2.74
CA ASP A 187 23.42 0.68 -1.47
C ASP A 187 22.92 -0.41 -0.51
N PHE A 188 21.61 -0.66 -0.45
CA PHE A 188 21.05 -1.74 0.37
C PHE A 188 21.53 -3.12 -0.09
N PHE A 189 21.52 -3.40 -1.39
CA PHE A 189 21.97 -4.69 -1.92
C PHE A 189 23.48 -4.88 -1.73
N GLU A 190 24.29 -3.87 -2.03
CA GLU A 190 25.74 -3.91 -1.86
C GLU A 190 26.12 -4.09 -0.39
N ASN A 191 25.49 -3.34 0.52
CA ASN A 191 25.74 -3.47 1.94
C ASN A 191 25.31 -4.84 2.48
N ASN A 192 24.24 -5.44 1.96
CA ASN A 192 23.83 -6.80 2.39
C ASN A 192 24.71 -7.92 1.79
N ILE A 193 25.25 -7.75 0.58
CA ILE A 193 26.15 -8.74 -0.06
C ILE A 193 27.55 -8.70 0.56
N ASN A 194 28.09 -7.50 0.80
CA ASN A 194 29.44 -7.33 1.37
C ASN A 194 29.53 -7.83 2.82
N ASN A 195 28.45 -7.66 3.61
CA ASN A 195 28.39 -8.14 4.99
C ASN A 195 28.27 -9.67 5.12
N ASN A 196 27.80 -10.38 4.09
CA ASN A 196 27.79 -11.85 4.07
C ASN A 196 29.10 -12.48 3.56
N SER A 197 30.01 -11.66 3.01
CA SER A 197 31.27 -12.13 2.41
C SER A 197 32.49 -11.94 3.34
N THR A 198 32.32 -11.26 4.47
CA THR A 198 33.34 -11.12 5.52
C THR A 198 32.99 -12.03 6.68
N GLY A 199 33.60 -13.22 6.71
CA GLY A 199 33.34 -14.31 7.66
C GLY A 199 33.75 -14.01 9.10
N ASN A 200 33.12 -13.02 9.74
CA ASN A 200 33.25 -12.80 11.17
C ASN A 200 31.92 -13.05 11.86
N SER A 201 31.83 -14.22 12.49
CA SER A 201 30.77 -14.64 13.41
C SER A 201 30.54 -13.55 14.46
N THR A 202 29.52 -12.72 14.24
CA THR A 202 28.98 -11.80 15.23
C THR A 202 27.51 -12.16 15.43
N ASN A 203 27.09 -12.19 16.69
CA ASN A 203 25.83 -12.77 17.16
C ASN A 203 24.63 -12.42 16.26
N SER A 204 23.78 -13.42 15.98
CA SER A 204 22.59 -13.32 15.11
C SER A 204 21.66 -12.14 15.45
N SER A 205 21.63 -11.71 16.73
CA SER A 205 20.87 -10.55 17.19
C SER A 205 21.41 -9.22 16.65
N THR A 206 22.73 -9.05 16.54
CA THR A 206 23.38 -7.82 16.06
C THR A 206 23.24 -7.65 14.54
N VAL A 207 23.28 -8.76 13.80
CA VAL A 207 23.03 -8.76 12.36
C VAL A 207 21.56 -8.41 12.08
N LYS A 208 20.63 -9.00 12.85
CA LYS A 208 19.20 -8.74 12.73
C LYS A 208 18.86 -7.27 12.99
N SER A 209 19.35 -6.68 14.08
CA SER A 209 19.07 -5.27 14.40
C SER A 209 19.62 -4.29 13.35
N ARG A 210 20.80 -4.60 12.77
CA ARG A 210 21.38 -3.78 11.71
C ARG A 210 20.61 -3.90 10.38
N LEU A 211 20.07 -5.08 10.08
CA LEU A 211 19.17 -5.29 8.94
C LEU A 211 17.85 -4.53 9.14
N GLU A 212 17.25 -4.63 10.34
CA GLU A 212 16.04 -3.89 10.70
C GLU A 212 16.25 -2.38 10.55
N ALA A 213 17.35 -1.82 11.06
CA ALA A 213 17.66 -0.39 10.91
C ALA A 213 17.85 0.06 9.45
N GLN A 214 18.45 -0.78 8.61
CA GLN A 214 18.59 -0.49 7.17
C GLN A 214 17.26 -0.56 6.44
N VAL A 215 16.42 -1.55 6.79
CA VAL A 215 15.07 -1.66 6.25
C VAL A 215 14.27 -0.43 6.67
N GLU A 216 14.32 -0.03 7.94
CA GLU A 216 13.69 1.21 8.46
C GLU A 216 14.12 2.46 7.69
N ALA A 217 15.41 2.63 7.40
CA ALA A 217 15.89 3.76 6.61
C ALA A 217 15.30 3.82 5.19
N MET A 218 14.88 2.68 4.64
CA MET A 218 14.20 2.60 3.34
C MET A 218 12.69 2.81 3.42
N LYS A 219 12.09 2.84 4.61
CA LYS A 219 10.64 2.97 4.84
C LYS A 219 10.12 4.40 4.69
N THR A 220 10.61 5.12 3.69
CA THR A 220 10.17 6.48 3.44
C THR A 220 9.23 6.54 2.24
N ARG A 221 8.26 7.44 2.32
CA ARG A 221 7.38 7.75 1.17
C ARG A 221 8.19 8.19 -0.05
N ALA A 222 9.32 8.85 0.15
CA ALA A 222 10.25 9.24 -0.91
C ALA A 222 10.88 8.02 -1.63
N MET A 223 11.33 7.02 -0.87
CA MET A 223 11.87 5.78 -1.46
C MET A 223 10.79 4.97 -2.18
N ALA A 224 9.59 4.87 -1.61
CA ALA A 224 8.45 4.23 -2.26
C ALA A 224 8.09 4.90 -3.61
N ARG A 225 8.16 6.24 -3.67
CA ARG A 225 8.02 7.01 -4.92
C ARG A 225 9.10 6.65 -5.93
N GLN A 226 10.36 6.66 -5.53
CA GLN A 226 11.49 6.31 -6.41
C GLN A 226 11.33 4.88 -6.96
N MET A 227 10.92 3.93 -6.12
CA MET A 227 10.67 2.55 -6.53
C MET A 227 9.55 2.45 -7.57
N SER A 228 8.45 3.16 -7.33
CA SER A 228 7.31 3.20 -8.24
C SER A 228 7.68 3.81 -9.59
N THR A 229 8.47 4.89 -9.60
CA THR A 229 8.99 5.51 -10.82
C THR A 229 9.91 4.55 -11.58
N TRP A 230 10.87 3.94 -10.89
CA TRP A 230 11.79 2.98 -11.50
C TRP A 230 11.05 1.77 -12.10
N MET A 231 10.04 1.22 -11.41
CA MET A 231 9.21 0.13 -11.96
C MET A 231 8.46 0.56 -13.22
N ARG A 232 7.94 1.79 -13.27
CA ARG A 232 7.28 2.33 -14.47
C ARG A 232 8.24 2.49 -15.64
N GLU A 233 9.45 2.96 -15.38
CA GLU A 233 10.50 3.09 -16.41
C GLU A 233 10.95 1.72 -16.93
N MET A 234 11.03 0.73 -16.04
CA MET A 234 11.40 -0.64 -16.39
C MET A 234 10.30 -1.30 -17.24
N ASN A 235 9.06 -1.28 -16.77
CA ASN A 235 7.90 -1.81 -17.49
C ASN A 235 6.62 -1.11 -16.99
N PRO A 236 6.01 -0.21 -17.79
CA PRO A 236 4.78 0.47 -17.40
C PRO A 236 3.63 -0.48 -17.06
N ALA A 237 3.49 -1.59 -17.80
CA ALA A 237 2.44 -2.58 -17.55
C ALA A 237 2.62 -3.29 -16.21
N LEU A 238 3.87 -3.48 -15.76
CA LEU A 238 4.18 -4.02 -14.43
C LEU A 238 3.68 -3.07 -13.34
N ALA A 239 4.02 -1.78 -13.44
CA ALA A 239 3.58 -0.79 -12.47
C ALA A 239 2.05 -0.62 -12.45
N THR A 240 1.40 -0.70 -13.62
CA THR A 240 -0.06 -0.66 -13.70
C THR A 240 -0.70 -1.86 -12.99
N ALA A 241 -0.19 -3.06 -13.23
CA ALA A 241 -0.72 -4.28 -12.62
C ALA A 241 -0.41 -4.37 -11.10
N LEU A 242 0.71 -3.86 -10.62
CA LEU A 242 1.08 -3.97 -9.21
C LEU A 242 0.60 -2.79 -8.35
N ILE A 243 0.37 -1.63 -8.95
CA ILE A 243 0.07 -0.38 -8.23
C ILE A 243 -1.20 0.28 -8.76
N ASP A 244 -1.20 0.77 -10.00
CA ASP A 244 -2.22 1.73 -10.44
C ASP A 244 -3.66 1.23 -10.37
N GLU A 245 -3.88 -0.02 -10.78
CA GLU A 245 -5.21 -0.62 -10.77
C GLU A 245 -5.68 -0.93 -9.35
N ARG A 246 -4.73 -1.20 -8.43
CA ARG A 246 -5.02 -1.42 -7.01
C ARG A 246 -5.37 -0.10 -6.33
N ASP A 247 -4.66 0.99 -6.65
CA ASP A 247 -5.01 2.34 -6.20
C ASP A 247 -6.45 2.70 -6.58
N GLU A 248 -6.81 2.44 -7.84
CA GLU A 248 -8.17 2.71 -8.33
C GLU A 248 -9.20 1.90 -7.54
N PHE A 249 -8.95 0.59 -7.36
CA PHE A 249 -9.85 -0.26 -6.58
C PHE A 249 -10.00 0.24 -5.13
N MET A 250 -8.90 0.58 -4.46
CA MET A 250 -8.90 1.13 -3.09
C MET A 250 -9.68 2.44 -2.99
N VAL A 251 -9.49 3.36 -3.94
CA VAL A 251 -10.20 4.64 -3.96
C VAL A 251 -11.71 4.42 -4.14
N GLN A 252 -12.12 3.53 -5.04
CA GLN A 252 -13.54 3.21 -5.20
C GLN A 252 -14.13 2.57 -3.94
N LYS A 253 -13.36 1.73 -3.23
CA LYS A 253 -13.77 1.19 -1.93
C LYS A 253 -13.93 2.30 -0.90
N LEU A 254 -12.94 3.16 -0.72
CA LEU A 254 -12.97 4.29 0.23
C LEU A 254 -14.17 5.21 -0.01
N ARG A 255 -14.46 5.52 -1.27
CA ARG A 255 -15.56 6.42 -1.65
C ARG A 255 -16.94 5.91 -1.21
N GLY A 256 -17.13 4.60 -1.14
CA GLY A 256 -18.38 3.98 -0.70
C GLY A 256 -18.55 3.86 0.81
N LEU A 257 -17.54 4.23 1.61
CA LEU A 257 -17.58 4.13 3.07
C LEU A 257 -18.21 5.39 3.69
N GLN A 258 -18.78 5.22 4.87
CA GLN A 258 -19.50 6.26 5.62
C GLN A 258 -18.93 6.39 7.04
N GLY A 259 -19.16 7.55 7.67
CA GLY A 259 -18.68 7.85 9.02
C GLY A 259 -17.19 8.18 9.03
N ARG A 260 -16.52 7.85 10.14
CA ARG A 260 -15.09 8.06 10.34
C ARG A 260 -14.32 6.83 9.88
N VAL A 261 -13.51 6.97 8.84
CA VAL A 261 -12.86 5.85 8.14
C VAL A 261 -11.35 5.97 8.28
N VAL A 262 -10.68 4.90 8.72
CA VAL A 262 -9.22 4.76 8.63
C VAL A 262 -8.87 3.77 7.52
N GLY A 263 -8.20 4.22 6.47
CA GLY A 263 -7.59 3.39 5.43
C GLY A 263 -6.13 3.13 5.74
N VAL A 264 -5.77 1.88 6.02
CA VAL A 264 -4.39 1.43 6.23
C VAL A 264 -3.88 0.83 4.92
N VAL A 265 -2.86 1.46 4.33
CA VAL A 265 -2.33 1.12 3.00
C VAL A 265 -0.80 1.21 2.99
N GLY A 266 -0.15 0.49 2.09
CA GLY A 266 1.28 0.57 1.85
C GLY A 266 1.70 1.93 1.30
N LEU A 267 2.91 2.38 1.67
CA LEU A 267 3.47 3.66 1.21
C LEU A 267 3.49 3.83 -0.32
N ALA A 268 3.61 2.74 -1.08
CA ALA A 268 3.61 2.77 -2.55
C ALA A 268 2.26 3.23 -3.15
N HIS A 269 1.17 3.09 -2.39
CA HIS A 269 -0.19 3.37 -2.84
C HIS A 269 -0.69 4.76 -2.45
N LEU A 270 -0.12 5.37 -1.39
CA LEU A 270 -0.55 6.65 -0.85
C LEU A 270 -0.71 7.72 -1.95
N ASP A 271 0.31 7.94 -2.76
CA ASP A 271 0.29 9.00 -3.77
C ASP A 271 -0.75 8.75 -4.87
N GLY A 272 -0.94 7.48 -5.23
CA GLY A 272 -1.92 7.06 -6.21
C GLY A 272 -3.33 7.28 -5.70
N ILE A 273 -3.59 6.88 -4.47
CA ILE A 273 -4.87 7.08 -3.79
C ILE A 273 -5.18 8.57 -3.63
N GLU A 274 -4.26 9.36 -3.09
CA GLU A 274 -4.46 10.80 -2.88
C GLU A 274 -4.76 11.53 -4.19
N ARG A 275 -3.95 11.31 -5.23
CA ARG A 275 -4.16 11.93 -6.56
C ARG A 275 -5.52 11.57 -7.17
N ARG A 276 -5.90 10.29 -7.08
CA ARG A 276 -7.18 9.80 -7.63
C ARG A 276 -8.36 10.30 -6.81
N TRP A 277 -8.22 10.38 -5.50
CA TRP A 277 -9.23 10.96 -4.61
C TRP A 277 -9.48 12.43 -4.98
N GLU A 278 -8.43 13.24 -5.08
CA GLU A 278 -8.55 14.64 -5.49
C GLU A 278 -9.23 14.81 -6.85
N ALA A 279 -8.86 13.99 -7.84
CA ALA A 279 -9.46 14.02 -9.17
C ALA A 279 -10.97 13.71 -9.15
N LEU A 280 -11.40 12.75 -8.32
CA LEU A 280 -12.82 12.40 -8.17
C LEU A 280 -13.62 13.53 -7.52
N GLN A 281 -13.04 14.18 -6.50
CA GLN A 281 -13.71 15.26 -5.78
C GLN A 281 -13.83 16.56 -6.61
N GLN A 282 -12.90 16.80 -7.54
CA GLN A 282 -12.99 17.94 -8.48
C GLN A 282 -14.07 17.74 -9.56
N GLY A 283 -14.40 16.48 -9.90
CA GLY A 283 -15.46 16.16 -10.88
C GLY A 283 -16.90 16.32 -10.35
N ALA A 284 -17.08 16.51 -9.04
CA ALA A 284 -18.39 16.56 -8.38
C ALA A 284 -19.09 17.94 -8.43
N GLY A 285 -18.68 18.85 -9.32
CA GLY A 285 -19.38 20.13 -9.56
C GLY A 285 -19.22 21.19 -8.47
N SER A 286 -18.25 21.04 -7.55
CA SER A 286 -18.00 22.01 -6.49
C SER A 286 -17.03 23.12 -6.94
N VAL A 287 -17.46 24.38 -6.81
CA VAL A 287 -16.62 25.60 -6.97
C VAL A 287 -15.71 25.80 -5.74
N ILE A 288 -15.75 24.88 -4.76
CA ILE A 288 -14.92 24.88 -3.56
C ILE A 288 -13.76 23.92 -3.81
N ALA A 289 -12.53 24.38 -3.56
CA ALA A 289 -11.33 23.57 -3.66
C ALA A 289 -11.53 22.22 -2.95
N ALA A 290 -11.33 21.12 -3.68
CA ALA A 290 -11.49 19.78 -3.14
C ALA A 290 -10.63 19.61 -1.87
N PRO A 291 -11.16 19.00 -0.80
CA PRO A 291 -10.39 18.75 0.40
C PRO A 291 -9.23 17.82 0.02
N LYS A 292 -8.03 18.40 0.02
CA LYS A 292 -6.79 17.65 -0.17
C LYS A 292 -6.53 16.82 1.07
N PHE A 293 -5.81 15.74 0.88
CA PHE A 293 -5.17 15.05 1.99
C PHE A 293 -4.17 16.02 2.64
N ILE A 294 -4.46 16.48 3.86
CA ILE A 294 -3.59 17.40 4.62
C ILE A 294 -2.70 16.56 5.55
N SER A 295 -1.39 16.80 5.50
CA SER A 295 -0.36 16.21 6.37
C SER A 295 -0.16 17.00 7.65
#